data_AF-A0AAD8AGW6-F1
#
_entry.id   AF-A0AAD8AGW6-F1
#
_cell.length_a   1.000
_cell.length_b   1.000
_cell.length_c   1.000
_cell.angle_alpha   90.00
_cell.angle_beta   90.00
_cell.angle_gamma   90.00
#
_symmetry.space_group_name_H-M   'P 1'
#
loop_
_entity.id
_entity.type
_entity.pdbx_description
1 polymer ?
#
loop_
_entity_poly.entity_id
_entity_poly.type
_entity_poly.pdbx_seq_one_letter_code
_entity_poly.pdbx_strand_id
1 'polypeptide(L)'
;MDVKKLSFQVVNMLQEIFLFLVATVSIISGFDPDQEMLDVPDEETRARDYLQYLDTEFSKWATKTSLAEWEYASNITDENLKNKLAVSVEAAKFSKMQWMETIKYPWTTYKDPDIRRQFKKHSVLGTAALDADKYQKLDELVSEMSSIYSKAKICDFKNPNKCDLSLEPELVEILRTSRDPEELKHVWVEWRKVSGEQARGMFEHYVALSNEAATLNSSADPADSTLDYESPDFREQLTRLWSQIEPLYLQIHAYVRRKLREAYGESIVSQRGPIPAHLLGNMWSQTWNNILDISMPYPEKEAVDVTPQMVKQGYTPLKMFKLAEEFFTSLNLSAMPDMFWERSILEKPEGRELVCHASAWDFYDGKDFRIKQCTRINMDDLFTAHHEMGHIQYFLQYKHQPIAYKEGANP
;
A
#
# COMPACT_ATOMS: atom_id res chain seq x y z
N MET A 1 -69.93 -51.08 29.96
CA MET A 1 -69.16 -50.61 31.13
C MET A 1 -67.91 -49.90 30.63
N ASP A 2 -67.68 -48.61 30.82
CA ASP A 2 -68.57 -47.46 30.83
C ASP A 2 -67.68 -46.28 30.38
N VAL A 3 -67.76 -45.91 29.10
CA VAL A 3 -66.90 -44.88 28.48
C VAL A 3 -67.07 -43.50 29.15
N LYS A 4 -68.12 -43.33 29.97
CA LYS A 4 -68.36 -42.17 30.83
C LYS A 4 -67.47 -42.08 32.08
N LYS A 5 -66.84 -43.19 32.53
CA LYS A 5 -65.92 -43.15 33.68
C LYS A 5 -64.49 -42.73 33.32
N LEU A 6 -64.05 -42.99 32.08
CA LEU A 6 -62.73 -42.58 31.61
C LEU A 6 -62.66 -41.08 31.29
N SER A 7 -63.75 -40.47 30.83
CA SER A 7 -63.77 -39.02 30.51
C SER A 7 -63.77 -38.14 31.78
N PHE A 8 -64.31 -38.64 32.90
CA PHE A 8 -64.39 -37.86 34.14
C PHE A 8 -63.05 -37.79 34.90
N GLN A 9 -62.23 -38.85 34.82
CA GLN A 9 -60.89 -38.85 35.43
C GLN A 9 -59.87 -38.01 34.63
N VAL A 10 -60.00 -37.94 33.30
CA VAL A 10 -59.11 -37.12 32.46
C VAL A 10 -59.43 -35.63 32.58
N VAL A 11 -60.70 -35.25 32.73
CA VAL A 11 -61.12 -33.84 32.91
C VAL A 11 -60.69 -33.30 34.28
N ASN A 12 -60.82 -34.07 35.36
CA ASN A 12 -60.37 -33.63 36.70
C ASN A 12 -58.84 -33.49 36.79
N MET A 13 -58.08 -34.38 36.15
CA MET A 13 -56.61 -34.30 36.11
C MET A 13 -56.12 -33.07 35.32
N LEU A 14 -56.81 -32.69 34.23
CA LEU A 14 -56.50 -31.48 33.47
C LEU A 14 -56.89 -30.19 34.21
N GLN A 15 -57.93 -30.22 35.05
CA GLN A 15 -58.34 -29.08 35.87
C GLN A 15 -57.37 -28.81 37.03
N GLU A 16 -56.83 -29.85 37.68
CA GLU A 16 -55.81 -29.70 38.73
C GLU A 16 -54.46 -29.21 38.17
N ILE A 17 -54.06 -29.67 36.97
CA ILE A 17 -52.84 -29.20 36.30
C ILE A 17 -52.99 -27.72 35.87
N PHE A 18 -54.18 -27.29 35.44
CA PHE A 18 -54.43 -25.89 35.06
C PHE A 18 -54.48 -24.95 36.28
N LEU A 19 -55.02 -25.41 37.42
CA LEU A 19 -54.99 -24.67 38.68
C LEU A 19 -53.58 -24.57 39.28
N PHE A 20 -52.73 -25.59 39.13
CA PHE A 20 -51.32 -25.52 39.51
C PHE A 20 -50.51 -24.56 38.62
N LEU A 21 -50.78 -24.55 37.31
CA LEU A 21 -50.14 -23.64 36.34
C LEU A 21 -50.54 -22.17 36.53
N VAL A 22 -51.77 -21.89 36.96
CA VAL A 22 -52.23 -20.51 37.23
C VAL A 22 -51.79 -20.02 38.62
N ALA A 23 -51.60 -20.93 39.59
CA ALA A 23 -51.14 -20.57 40.95
C ALA A 23 -49.62 -20.38 41.07
N THR A 24 -48.80 -20.86 40.12
CA THR A 24 -47.36 -20.55 40.07
C THR A 24 -47.02 -19.28 39.28
N VAL A 25 -48.02 -18.62 38.68
CA VAL A 25 -47.86 -17.38 37.88
C VAL A 25 -48.27 -16.12 38.69
N SER A 26 -48.35 -16.22 40.02
CA SER A 26 -48.55 -15.06 40.88
C SER A 26 -47.61 -15.15 42.07
N ILE A 27 -46.69 -14.17 42.14
CA ILE A 27 -45.61 -13.93 43.13
C ILE A 27 -44.20 -14.12 42.54
N ILE A 28 -43.86 -13.32 41.53
CA ILE A 28 -42.63 -12.49 41.48
C ILE A 28 -43.03 -11.21 40.74
N SER A 29 -43.63 -10.27 41.48
CA SER A 29 -43.82 -8.89 41.04
C SER A 29 -42.49 -8.15 41.18
N GLY A 30 -41.85 -7.85 40.05
CA GLY A 30 -40.61 -7.07 40.01
C GLY A 30 -39.67 -7.50 38.88
N PHE A 31 -40.16 -7.61 37.65
CA PHE A 31 -39.31 -7.67 36.47
C PHE A 31 -39.89 -6.67 35.47
N ASP A 32 -39.36 -5.46 35.51
CA ASP A 32 -39.50 -4.47 34.45
C ASP A 32 -38.58 -4.92 33.29
N PRO A 33 -39.11 -5.27 32.09
CA PRO A 33 -38.28 -5.72 30.96
C PRO A 33 -37.33 -4.65 30.44
N ASP A 34 -37.53 -3.38 30.83
CA ASP A 34 -36.67 -2.26 30.48
C ASP A 34 -35.58 -1.98 31.56
N GLN A 35 -35.49 -2.83 32.59
CA GLN A 35 -34.63 -2.63 33.76
C GLN A 35 -33.55 -3.72 33.93
N GLU A 36 -33.02 -4.21 32.80
CA GLU A 36 -31.71 -4.88 32.73
C GLU A 36 -30.80 -4.21 31.68
N MET A 37 -30.90 -2.88 31.55
CA MET A 37 -29.68 -2.09 31.30
C MET A 37 -28.87 -2.11 32.60
N LEU A 38 -28.15 -3.21 32.81
CA LEU A 38 -27.06 -3.26 33.76
C LEU A 38 -26.19 -2.03 33.50
N ASP A 39 -26.19 -1.14 34.47
CA ASP A 39 -25.26 -0.05 34.64
C ASP A 39 -23.89 -0.69 34.93
N VAL A 40 -23.32 -1.33 33.91
CA VAL A 40 -21.90 -1.70 33.88
C VAL A 40 -21.18 -0.36 33.93
N PRO A 41 -20.18 -0.18 34.81
CA PRO A 41 -19.11 0.78 34.62
C PRO A 41 -18.42 0.47 33.27
N ASP A 42 -19.11 1.04 32.28
CA ASP A 42 -19.02 1.16 30.85
C ASP A 42 -18.06 0.22 30.10
N GLU A 43 -18.62 -0.78 29.40
CA GLU A 43 -17.90 -1.60 28.41
C GLU A 43 -17.14 -0.72 27.40
N GLU A 44 -17.61 0.49 27.07
CA GLU A 44 -16.88 1.45 26.23
C GLU A 44 -15.67 2.07 26.94
N THR A 45 -15.71 2.23 28.26
CA THR A 45 -14.56 2.66 29.05
C THR A 45 -13.48 1.58 29.05
N ARG A 46 -13.85 0.31 29.25
CA ARG A 46 -12.91 -0.82 29.11
C ARG A 46 -12.36 -0.92 27.69
N ALA A 47 -13.21 -0.71 26.68
CA ALA A 47 -12.82 -0.70 25.28
C ALA A 47 -11.81 0.44 24.99
N ARG A 48 -12.01 1.62 25.58
CA ARG A 48 -11.10 2.78 25.45
C ARG A 48 -9.73 2.50 26.08
N ASP A 49 -9.70 1.90 27.26
CA ASP A 49 -8.44 1.50 27.91
C ASP A 49 -7.70 0.45 27.07
N TYR A 50 -8.43 -0.50 26.50
CA TYR A 50 -7.86 -1.51 25.60
C TYR A 50 -7.32 -0.89 24.30
N LEU A 51 -8.01 0.07 23.70
CA LEU A 51 -7.51 0.79 22.52
C LEU A 51 -6.25 1.59 22.83
N GLN A 52 -6.12 2.21 24.01
CA GLN A 52 -4.89 2.86 24.44
C GLN A 52 -3.72 1.89 24.58
N TYR A 53 -3.99 0.70 25.12
CA TYR A 53 -3.01 -0.38 25.16
C TYR A 53 -2.59 -0.82 23.75
N LEU A 54 -3.56 -1.04 22.85
CA LEU A 54 -3.27 -1.41 21.46
C LEU A 54 -2.45 -0.32 20.76
N ASP A 55 -2.81 0.95 20.89
CA ASP A 55 -2.08 2.07 20.31
C ASP A 55 -0.60 2.07 20.71
N THR A 56 -0.34 1.87 22.00
CA THR A 56 1.02 1.80 22.54
C THR A 56 1.79 0.60 22.01
N GLU A 57 1.22 -0.60 22.05
CA GLU A 57 1.93 -1.82 21.68
C GLU A 57 2.09 -1.98 20.16
N PHE A 58 1.06 -1.65 19.37
CA PHE A 58 1.18 -1.64 17.91
C PHE A 58 2.16 -0.58 17.44
N SER A 59 2.22 0.61 18.07
CA SER A 59 3.28 1.59 17.74
C SER A 59 4.68 1.02 17.96
N LYS A 60 4.92 0.29 19.07
CA LYS A 60 6.23 -0.36 19.32
C LYS A 60 6.56 -1.42 18.26
N TRP A 61 5.59 -2.25 17.90
CA TRP A 61 5.78 -3.29 16.87
C TRP A 61 5.96 -2.69 15.48
N ALA A 62 5.23 -1.62 15.15
CA ALA A 62 5.36 -0.89 13.91
C ALA A 62 6.77 -0.28 13.82
N THR A 63 7.26 0.39 14.86
CA THR A 63 8.65 0.89 14.91
C THR A 63 9.67 -0.22 14.71
N LYS A 64 9.53 -1.35 15.42
CA LYS A 64 10.45 -2.50 15.30
C LYS A 64 10.46 -3.07 13.87
N THR A 65 9.28 -3.16 13.26
CA THR A 65 9.10 -3.68 11.90
C THR A 65 9.66 -2.72 10.86
N SER A 66 9.29 -1.42 10.91
CA SER A 66 9.82 -0.38 10.03
C SER A 66 11.34 -0.27 10.09
N LEU A 67 11.96 -0.44 11.27
CA LEU A 67 13.41 -0.49 11.40
C LEU A 67 14.02 -1.69 10.67
N ALA A 68 13.49 -2.90 10.87
CA ALA A 68 14.01 -4.09 10.22
C ALA A 68 13.83 -4.05 8.69
N GLU A 69 12.70 -3.51 8.23
CA GLU A 69 12.42 -3.28 6.81
C GLU A 69 13.33 -2.22 6.21
N TRP A 70 13.56 -1.11 6.91
CA TRP A 70 14.49 -0.08 6.49
C TRP A 70 15.91 -0.63 6.33
N GLU A 71 16.42 -1.40 7.30
CA GLU A 71 17.76 -1.99 7.22
C GLU A 71 17.92 -2.89 5.99
N TYR A 72 16.89 -3.67 5.65
CA TYR A 72 16.91 -4.48 4.43
C TYR A 72 16.77 -3.65 3.15
N ALA A 73 15.82 -2.72 3.11
CA ALA A 73 15.55 -1.90 1.94
C ALA A 73 16.71 -0.95 1.61
N SER A 74 17.45 -0.49 2.63
CA SER A 74 18.61 0.37 2.50
C SER A 74 19.94 -0.38 2.33
N ASN A 75 19.96 -1.70 2.60
CA ASN A 75 21.13 -2.56 2.45
C ASN A 75 20.70 -4.04 2.26
N ILE A 76 20.62 -4.48 1.01
CA ILE A 76 20.08 -5.80 0.65
C ILE A 76 21.13 -6.90 0.87
N THR A 77 21.13 -7.49 2.06
CA THR A 77 21.95 -8.64 2.46
C THR A 77 21.10 -9.80 2.98
N ASP A 78 21.64 -11.01 2.97
CA ASP A 78 20.96 -12.19 3.52
C ASP A 78 20.75 -12.08 5.03
N GLU A 79 21.67 -11.41 5.74
CA GLU A 79 21.56 -11.13 7.17
C GLU A 79 20.40 -10.18 7.49
N ASN A 80 20.30 -9.07 6.76
CA ASN A 80 19.21 -8.11 6.91
C ASN A 80 17.86 -8.74 6.52
N LEU A 81 17.84 -9.56 5.46
CA LEU A 81 16.65 -10.30 5.07
C LEU A 81 16.19 -11.23 6.20
N LYS A 82 17.11 -12.03 6.76
CA LYS A 82 16.81 -12.95 7.85
C LYS A 82 16.27 -12.21 9.07
N ASN A 83 16.86 -11.06 9.42
CA ASN A 83 16.37 -10.23 10.53
C ASN A 83 14.97 -9.67 10.24
N LYS A 84 14.75 -9.10 9.05
CA LYS A 84 13.43 -8.60 8.62
C LYS A 84 12.36 -9.69 8.74
N LEU A 85 12.59 -10.86 8.15
CA LEU A 85 11.64 -11.98 8.18
C LEU A 85 11.35 -12.46 9.61
N ALA A 86 12.37 -12.54 10.47
CA ALA A 86 12.19 -12.94 11.86
C ALA A 86 11.31 -11.94 12.63
N VAL A 87 11.55 -10.64 12.47
CA VAL A 87 10.74 -9.58 13.11
C VAL A 87 9.31 -9.60 12.57
N SER A 88 9.13 -9.75 11.26
CA SER A 88 7.83 -9.83 10.59
C SER A 88 6.97 -10.99 11.12
N VAL A 89 7.55 -12.20 11.27
CA VAL A 89 6.86 -13.35 11.85
C VAL A 89 6.45 -13.12 13.32
N GLU A 90 7.32 -12.49 14.12
CA GLU A 90 6.97 -12.14 15.50
C GLU A 90 5.85 -11.10 15.57
N ALA A 91 5.89 -10.08 14.71
CA ALA A 91 4.85 -9.05 14.61
C ALA A 91 3.51 -9.66 14.20
N ALA A 92 3.49 -10.56 13.22
CA ALA A 92 2.27 -11.26 12.82
C ALA A 92 1.67 -12.12 13.96
N LYS A 93 2.52 -12.79 14.75
CA LYS A 93 2.08 -13.52 15.94
C LYS A 93 1.46 -12.57 16.96
N PHE A 94 2.08 -11.43 17.22
CA PHE A 94 1.53 -10.40 18.09
C PHE A 94 0.16 -9.90 17.59
N SER A 95 0.05 -9.54 16.30
CA SER A 95 -1.21 -9.11 15.70
C SER A 95 -2.31 -10.16 15.85
N LYS A 96 -2.01 -11.45 15.63
CA LYS A 96 -2.96 -12.55 15.82
C LYS A 96 -3.40 -12.71 17.27
N MET A 97 -2.48 -12.54 18.23
CA MET A 97 -2.83 -12.55 19.66
C MET A 97 -3.77 -11.40 20.03
N GLN A 98 -3.46 -10.18 19.58
CA GLN A 98 -4.31 -9.03 19.88
C GLN A 98 -5.66 -9.10 19.19
N TRP A 99 -5.71 -9.59 17.96
CA TRP A 99 -6.97 -9.82 17.26
C TRP A 99 -7.89 -10.78 18.03
N MET A 100 -7.36 -11.88 18.58
CA MET A 100 -8.14 -12.82 19.39
C MET A 100 -8.78 -12.16 20.61
N GLU A 101 -8.13 -11.15 21.21
CA GLU A 101 -8.73 -10.36 22.28
C GLU A 101 -9.72 -9.30 21.74
N THR A 102 -9.38 -8.63 20.64
CA THR A 102 -10.19 -7.59 19.99
C THR A 102 -11.58 -8.11 19.60
N ILE A 103 -11.68 -9.31 19.03
CA ILE A 103 -12.96 -9.88 18.57
C ILE A 103 -13.89 -10.32 19.70
N LYS A 104 -13.42 -10.35 20.96
CA LYS A 104 -14.27 -10.65 22.13
C LYS A 104 -15.15 -9.47 22.53
N TYR A 105 -14.75 -8.26 22.15
CA TYR A 105 -15.51 -7.05 22.45
C TYR A 105 -16.72 -6.94 21.51
N PRO A 106 -17.93 -6.62 22.00
CA PRO A 106 -19.12 -6.40 21.17
C PRO A 106 -19.08 -5.03 20.48
N TRP A 107 -17.96 -4.70 19.81
CA TRP A 107 -17.64 -3.34 19.41
C TRP A 107 -18.60 -2.75 18.38
N THR A 108 -19.33 -3.58 17.62
CA THR A 108 -20.37 -3.11 16.71
C THR A 108 -21.55 -2.44 17.42
N THR A 109 -21.74 -2.70 18.72
CA THR A 109 -22.85 -2.14 19.51
C THR A 109 -22.48 -0.86 20.27
N TYR A 110 -21.20 -0.47 20.29
CA TYR A 110 -20.76 0.75 20.97
C TYR A 110 -21.38 1.99 20.34
N LYS A 111 -21.63 3.02 21.14
CA LYS A 111 -22.22 4.31 20.76
C LYS A 111 -21.16 5.25 20.21
N ASP A 112 -19.95 5.27 20.78
CA ASP A 112 -18.85 6.10 20.29
C ASP A 112 -18.39 5.63 18.88
N PRO A 113 -18.59 6.44 17.83
CA PRO A 113 -18.19 6.07 16.46
C PRO A 113 -16.68 5.90 16.31
N ASP A 114 -15.87 6.60 17.10
CA ASP A 114 -14.41 6.51 17.03
C ASP A 114 -13.94 5.16 17.58
N ILE A 115 -14.46 4.75 18.73
CA ILE A 115 -14.17 3.41 19.29
C ILE A 115 -14.57 2.33 18.27
N ARG A 116 -15.78 2.41 17.69
CA ARG A 116 -16.21 1.45 16.66
C ARG A 116 -15.24 1.38 15.48
N ARG A 117 -14.75 2.52 15.00
CA ARG A 117 -13.85 2.59 13.84
C ARG A 117 -12.47 2.00 14.17
N GLN A 118 -11.89 2.32 15.32
CA GLN A 118 -10.61 1.74 15.74
C GLN A 118 -10.71 0.22 15.92
N PHE A 119 -11.77 -0.28 16.55
CA PHE A 119 -12.02 -1.72 16.65
C PHE A 119 -12.20 -2.39 15.29
N LYS A 120 -12.95 -1.77 14.37
CA LYS A 120 -13.10 -2.28 13.00
C LYS A 120 -11.73 -2.47 12.35
N LYS A 121 -10.82 -1.49 12.45
CA LYS A 121 -9.46 -1.60 11.89
C LYS A 121 -8.62 -2.70 12.56
N HIS A 122 -8.66 -2.82 13.89
CA HIS A 122 -7.95 -3.90 14.61
C HIS A 122 -8.59 -5.29 14.44
N SER A 123 -9.84 -5.38 13.97
CA SER A 123 -10.54 -6.65 13.73
C SER A 123 -10.19 -7.33 12.41
N VAL A 124 -9.40 -6.68 11.55
CA VAL A 124 -8.90 -7.22 10.28
C VAL A 124 -7.44 -7.61 10.43
N LEU A 125 -7.11 -8.89 10.23
CA LEU A 125 -5.73 -9.39 10.38
C LEU A 125 -4.88 -9.18 9.12
N GLY A 126 -5.51 -9.04 7.97
CA GLY A 126 -4.81 -9.05 6.68
C GLY A 126 -4.02 -10.35 6.51
N THR A 127 -2.78 -10.25 6.03
CA THR A 127 -1.93 -11.42 5.78
C THR A 127 -1.57 -12.21 7.03
N ALA A 128 -1.59 -11.59 8.22
CA ALA A 128 -1.34 -12.26 9.50
C ALA A 128 -2.40 -13.30 9.89
N ALA A 129 -3.51 -13.39 9.15
CA ALA A 129 -4.50 -14.45 9.30
C ALA A 129 -3.92 -15.85 8.96
N LEU A 130 -2.95 -15.91 8.04
CA LEU A 130 -2.25 -17.13 7.65
C LEU A 130 -1.58 -17.82 8.86
N ASP A 131 -1.34 -19.12 8.72
CA ASP A 131 -0.48 -19.85 9.65
C ASP A 131 0.98 -19.37 9.53
N ALA A 132 1.76 -19.51 10.60
CA ALA A 132 3.09 -18.92 10.71
C ALA A 132 4.01 -19.30 9.53
N ASP A 133 4.02 -20.58 9.12
CA ASP A 133 4.85 -21.06 8.01
C ASP A 133 4.40 -20.45 6.67
N LYS A 134 3.09 -20.29 6.46
CA LYS A 134 2.53 -19.68 5.25
C LYS A 134 2.76 -18.18 5.21
N TYR A 135 2.62 -17.49 6.34
CA TYR A 135 2.92 -16.08 6.48
C TYR A 135 4.41 -15.81 6.19
N GLN A 136 5.29 -16.59 6.80
CA GLN A 136 6.73 -16.49 6.53
C GLN A 136 7.02 -16.73 5.05
N LYS A 137 6.40 -17.75 4.44
CA LYS A 137 6.59 -18.02 3.01
C LYS A 137 6.11 -16.87 2.13
N LEU A 138 5.00 -16.22 2.49
CA LEU A 138 4.50 -15.04 1.78
C LEU A 138 5.52 -13.88 1.82
N ASP A 139 6.04 -13.55 3.00
CA ASP A 139 7.02 -12.45 3.16
C ASP A 139 8.37 -12.78 2.50
N GLU A 140 8.79 -14.06 2.52
CA GLU A 140 9.93 -14.55 1.74
C GLU A 140 9.73 -14.31 0.24
N LEU A 141 8.58 -14.69 -0.32
CA LEU A 141 8.27 -14.49 -1.74
C LEU A 141 8.28 -13.01 -2.13
N VAL A 142 7.66 -12.15 -1.31
CA VAL A 142 7.66 -10.69 -1.54
C VAL A 142 9.08 -10.14 -1.53
N SER A 143 9.89 -10.54 -0.54
CA SER A 143 11.26 -10.08 -0.40
C SER A 143 12.16 -10.57 -1.55
N GLU A 144 11.98 -11.82 -1.98
CA GLU A 144 12.72 -12.41 -3.10
C GLU A 144 12.37 -11.73 -4.43
N MET A 145 11.09 -11.52 -4.72
CA MET A 145 10.65 -10.76 -5.90
C MET A 145 11.19 -9.31 -5.89
N SER A 146 11.16 -8.64 -4.75
CA SER A 146 11.73 -7.29 -4.58
C SER A 146 13.24 -7.26 -4.79
N SER A 147 13.96 -8.28 -4.29
CA SER A 147 15.40 -8.44 -4.48
C SER A 147 15.77 -8.68 -5.94
N ILE A 148 15.04 -9.57 -6.63
CA ILE A 148 15.21 -9.83 -8.08
C ILE A 148 15.04 -8.54 -8.86
N TYR A 149 13.96 -7.80 -8.59
CA TYR A 149 13.71 -6.54 -9.26
C TYR A 149 14.81 -5.50 -8.99
N SER A 150 15.25 -5.36 -7.72
CA SER A 150 16.23 -4.34 -7.35
C SER A 150 17.65 -4.64 -7.85
N LYS A 151 18.03 -5.91 -7.92
CA LYS A 151 19.37 -6.37 -8.33
C LYS A 151 19.49 -6.70 -9.82
N ALA A 152 18.37 -6.71 -10.55
CA ALA A 152 18.35 -7.05 -11.96
C ALA A 152 19.26 -6.14 -12.79
N LYS A 153 20.10 -6.75 -13.62
CA LYS A 153 21.02 -6.08 -14.54
C LYS A 153 20.90 -6.70 -15.93
N ILE A 154 21.08 -5.89 -16.97
CA ILE A 154 21.11 -6.35 -18.36
C ILE A 154 22.43 -5.98 -19.04
N CYS A 155 22.70 -6.62 -20.18
CA CYS A 155 23.82 -6.27 -21.03
C CYS A 155 23.50 -5.09 -21.95
N ASP A 156 24.48 -4.23 -22.18
CA ASP A 156 24.39 -3.08 -23.07
C ASP A 156 24.13 -3.51 -24.53
N PHE A 157 23.26 -2.77 -25.23
CA PHE A 157 22.88 -3.07 -26.61
C PHE A 157 24.07 -3.00 -27.58
N LYS A 158 24.98 -2.04 -27.37
CA LYS A 158 26.14 -1.79 -28.24
C LYS A 158 27.37 -2.58 -27.79
N ASN A 159 27.45 -2.94 -26.51
CA ASN A 159 28.53 -3.75 -25.95
C ASN A 159 27.99 -4.93 -25.11
N PRO A 160 27.77 -6.10 -25.73
CA PRO A 160 27.23 -7.28 -25.03
C PRO A 160 28.07 -7.80 -23.86
N ASN A 161 29.34 -7.38 -23.73
CA ASN A 161 30.19 -7.77 -22.60
C ASN A 161 30.00 -6.88 -21.37
N LYS A 162 29.30 -5.74 -21.50
CA LYS A 162 28.99 -4.83 -20.41
C LYS A 162 27.61 -5.18 -19.84
N CYS A 163 27.58 -6.01 -18.80
CA CYS A 163 26.36 -6.56 -18.19
C CYS A 163 26.09 -6.04 -16.77
N ASP A 164 26.29 -4.74 -16.58
CA ASP A 164 26.18 -4.05 -15.30
C ASP A 164 25.09 -2.98 -15.27
N LEU A 165 24.24 -2.88 -16.31
CA LEU A 165 23.20 -1.86 -16.41
C LEU A 165 22.00 -2.21 -15.52
N SER A 166 21.80 -1.44 -14.45
CA SER A 166 20.66 -1.57 -13.56
C SER A 166 19.49 -0.68 -13.99
N LEU A 167 18.27 -0.97 -13.51
CA LEU A 167 17.09 -0.16 -13.84
C LEU A 167 17.35 1.33 -13.58
N GLU A 168 17.81 1.64 -12.36
CA GLU A 168 18.12 2.98 -11.91
C GLU A 168 19.63 3.14 -11.62
N PRO A 169 20.33 4.05 -12.31
CA PRO A 169 19.83 5.01 -13.30
C PRO A 169 19.89 4.53 -14.77
N GLU A 170 20.63 3.46 -15.09
CA GLU A 170 21.09 3.23 -16.47
C GLU A 170 19.95 3.02 -17.48
N LEU A 171 19.01 2.11 -17.19
CA LEU A 171 17.95 1.79 -18.16
C LEU A 171 16.93 2.91 -18.27
N VAL A 172 16.60 3.58 -17.16
CA VAL A 172 15.73 4.77 -17.16
C VAL A 172 16.33 5.87 -18.04
N GLU A 173 17.64 6.12 -17.95
CA GLU A 173 18.31 7.14 -18.76
C GLU A 173 18.34 6.79 -20.25
N ILE A 174 18.57 5.52 -20.60
CA ILE A 174 18.52 5.05 -21.98
C ILE A 174 17.11 5.25 -22.55
N LEU A 175 16.06 4.84 -21.83
CA LEU A 175 14.68 5.01 -22.28
C LEU A 175 14.29 6.49 -22.41
N ARG A 176 14.81 7.35 -21.52
CA ARG A 176 14.56 8.79 -21.55
C ARG A 176 15.17 9.45 -22.80
N THR A 177 16.40 9.11 -23.13
CA THR A 177 17.22 9.88 -24.10
C THR A 177 17.40 9.21 -25.45
N SER A 178 17.41 7.87 -25.51
CA SER A 178 17.61 7.17 -26.77
C SER A 178 16.42 7.37 -27.71
N ARG A 179 16.73 7.48 -28.99
CA ARG A 179 15.77 7.50 -30.11
C ARG A 179 16.09 6.40 -31.11
N ASP A 180 16.88 5.40 -30.73
CA ASP A 180 17.08 4.19 -31.52
C ASP A 180 16.02 3.14 -31.12
N PRO A 181 15.07 2.80 -32.03
CA PRO A 181 13.99 1.88 -31.71
C PRO A 181 14.48 0.48 -31.33
N GLU A 182 15.61 0.00 -31.86
CA GLU A 182 16.12 -1.33 -31.52
C GLU A 182 16.86 -1.33 -30.17
N GLU A 183 17.55 -0.25 -29.82
CA GLU A 183 18.13 -0.08 -28.47
C GLU A 183 17.04 -0.02 -27.40
N LEU A 184 15.99 0.78 -27.64
CA LEU A 184 14.84 0.90 -26.74
C LEU A 184 14.13 -0.45 -26.55
N LYS A 185 13.94 -1.20 -27.65
CA LYS A 185 13.36 -2.54 -27.62
C LYS A 185 14.23 -3.54 -26.87
N HIS A 186 15.54 -3.53 -27.10
CA HIS A 186 16.49 -4.38 -26.37
C HIS A 186 16.38 -4.16 -24.85
N VAL A 187 16.46 -2.91 -24.41
CA VAL A 187 16.32 -2.55 -22.99
C VAL A 187 14.98 -3.02 -22.42
N TRP A 188 13.88 -2.76 -23.14
CA TRP A 188 12.53 -3.11 -22.70
C TRP A 188 12.32 -4.63 -22.56
N VAL A 189 12.84 -5.41 -23.52
CA VAL A 189 12.70 -6.88 -23.55
C VAL A 189 13.61 -7.54 -22.52
N GLU A 190 14.90 -7.20 -22.52
CA GLU A 190 15.86 -7.84 -21.60
C GLU A 190 15.52 -7.50 -20.15
N TRP A 191 15.06 -6.29 -19.84
CA TRP A 191 14.58 -5.96 -18.50
C TRP A 191 13.48 -6.92 -18.02
N ARG A 192 12.47 -7.18 -18.87
CA ARG A 192 11.35 -8.08 -18.54
C ARG A 192 11.79 -9.52 -18.37
N LYS A 193 12.82 -9.94 -19.10
CA LYS A 193 13.40 -11.28 -19.02
C LYS A 193 14.19 -11.50 -17.73
N VAL A 194 15.02 -10.53 -17.33
CA VAL A 194 15.84 -10.68 -16.11
C VAL A 194 15.06 -10.40 -14.81
N SER A 195 13.94 -9.68 -14.89
CA SER A 195 13.08 -9.38 -13.74
C SER A 195 11.78 -10.19 -13.75
N GLY A 196 10.84 -9.84 -14.63
CA GLY A 196 9.49 -10.40 -14.67
C GLY A 196 9.43 -11.91 -14.90
N GLU A 197 10.25 -12.45 -15.81
CA GLU A 197 10.27 -13.90 -16.07
C GLU A 197 10.74 -14.69 -14.83
N GLN A 198 11.73 -14.17 -14.10
CA GLN A 198 12.21 -14.76 -12.86
C GLN A 198 11.14 -14.71 -11.76
N ALA A 199 10.37 -13.62 -11.68
CA ALA A 199 9.32 -13.43 -10.67
C ALA A 199 8.04 -14.24 -10.92
N ARG A 200 7.82 -14.75 -12.15
CA ARG A 200 6.53 -15.33 -12.55
C ARG A 200 6.04 -16.47 -11.63
N GLY A 201 6.88 -17.46 -11.36
CA GLY A 201 6.49 -18.61 -10.53
C GLY A 201 6.24 -18.23 -9.07
N MET A 202 7.03 -17.28 -8.53
CA MET A 202 6.82 -16.73 -7.19
C MET A 202 5.50 -15.96 -7.11
N PHE A 203 5.16 -15.21 -8.15
CA PHE A 203 3.94 -14.42 -8.21
C PHE A 203 2.68 -15.31 -8.15
N GLU A 204 2.68 -16.46 -8.82
CA GLU A 204 1.58 -17.44 -8.74
C GLU A 204 1.37 -17.93 -7.29
N HIS A 205 2.45 -18.23 -6.57
CA HIS A 205 2.37 -18.64 -5.16
C HIS A 205 1.96 -17.48 -4.23
N TYR A 206 2.48 -16.28 -4.48
CA TYR A 206 2.08 -15.07 -3.78
C TYR A 206 0.57 -14.82 -3.89
N VAL A 207 0.00 -14.96 -5.09
CA VAL A 207 -1.44 -14.80 -5.33
C VAL A 207 -2.23 -15.88 -4.58
N ALA A 208 -1.79 -17.14 -4.60
CA ALA A 208 -2.46 -18.22 -3.89
C ALA A 208 -2.51 -17.98 -2.37
N LEU A 209 -1.39 -17.57 -1.76
CA LEU A 209 -1.33 -17.26 -0.33
C LEU A 209 -2.13 -16.00 0.03
N SER A 210 -2.13 -14.99 -0.83
CA SER A 210 -2.93 -13.76 -0.64
C SER A 210 -4.43 -14.06 -0.71
N ASN A 211 -4.87 -14.91 -1.65
CA ASN A 211 -6.26 -15.41 -1.74
C ASN A 211 -6.68 -16.16 -0.47
N GLU A 212 -5.80 -17.02 0.05
CA GLU A 212 -6.06 -17.72 1.31
C GLU A 212 -6.22 -16.74 2.47
N ALA A 213 -5.31 -15.76 2.59
CA ALA A 213 -5.40 -14.72 3.62
C ALA A 213 -6.70 -13.92 3.54
N ALA A 214 -7.12 -13.49 2.34
CA ALA A 214 -8.36 -12.76 2.16
C ALA A 214 -9.58 -13.59 2.60
N THR A 215 -9.61 -14.87 2.21
CA THR A 215 -10.69 -15.81 2.61
C THR A 215 -10.77 -15.95 4.13
N LEU A 216 -9.62 -16.04 4.82
CA LEU A 216 -9.57 -16.09 6.29
C LEU A 216 -10.07 -14.80 6.96
N ASN A 217 -9.94 -13.66 6.28
CA ASN A 217 -10.51 -12.37 6.72
C ASN A 217 -11.96 -12.16 6.26
N SER A 218 -12.67 -13.23 5.84
CA SER A 218 -14.05 -13.16 5.33
C SER A 218 -14.23 -12.27 4.10
N SER A 219 -13.15 -12.01 3.35
CA SER A 219 -13.19 -11.34 2.05
C SER A 219 -13.08 -12.40 0.95
N ALA A 220 -14.00 -12.42 -0.01
CA ALA A 220 -14.01 -13.44 -1.07
C ALA A 220 -12.89 -13.25 -2.11
N ASP A 221 -12.33 -12.03 -2.23
CA ASP A 221 -11.28 -11.64 -3.18
C ASP A 221 -10.24 -10.75 -2.47
N PRO A 222 -8.92 -11.03 -2.55
CA PRO A 222 -7.89 -10.13 -2.04
C PRO A 222 -7.98 -8.74 -2.62
N ALA A 223 -8.34 -8.59 -3.89
CA ALA A 223 -8.48 -7.29 -4.50
C ALA A 223 -9.52 -6.46 -3.74
N ASP A 224 -10.65 -7.06 -3.34
CA ASP A 224 -11.66 -6.39 -2.51
C ASP A 224 -11.14 -6.08 -1.10
N SER A 225 -10.31 -6.95 -0.52
CA SER A 225 -9.67 -6.68 0.77
C SER A 225 -8.62 -5.56 0.71
N THR A 226 -8.10 -5.24 -0.48
CA THR A 226 -7.14 -4.13 -0.71
C THR A 226 -7.82 -2.82 -1.10
N LEU A 227 -9.12 -2.81 -1.41
CA LEU A 227 -9.87 -1.59 -1.71
C LEU A 227 -10.21 -0.84 -0.42
N ASP A 228 -9.20 -0.24 0.21
CA ASP A 228 -9.34 0.53 1.46
C ASP A 228 -9.85 1.97 1.20
N TYR A 229 -10.86 2.10 0.34
CA TYR A 229 -11.54 3.36 0.04
C TYR A 229 -12.88 3.51 0.79
N GLU A 230 -13.31 2.48 1.53
CA GLU A 230 -14.59 2.38 2.23
C GLU A 230 -15.80 2.81 1.36
N SER A 231 -15.71 2.56 0.05
CA SER A 231 -16.67 3.00 -0.95
C SER A 231 -17.27 1.78 -1.66
N PRO A 232 -18.54 1.43 -1.38
CA PRO A 232 -19.18 0.25 -1.98
C PRO A 232 -19.25 0.28 -3.50
N ASP A 233 -19.29 1.47 -4.13
CA ASP A 233 -19.36 1.65 -5.59
C ASP A 233 -18.01 2.10 -6.20
N PHE A 234 -16.89 1.83 -5.52
CA PHE A 234 -15.56 2.28 -5.95
C PHE A 234 -15.22 1.86 -7.40
N ARG A 235 -15.51 0.60 -7.76
CA ARG A 235 -15.23 0.08 -9.12
C ARG A 235 -16.09 0.77 -10.18
N GLU A 236 -17.36 1.07 -9.89
CA GLU A 236 -18.20 1.87 -10.78
C GLU A 236 -17.71 3.31 -10.89
N GLN A 237 -17.29 3.93 -9.78
CA GLN A 237 -16.72 5.28 -9.78
C GLN A 237 -15.49 5.36 -10.70
N LEU A 238 -14.54 4.43 -10.59
CA LEU A 238 -13.37 4.36 -11.46
C LEU A 238 -13.75 4.20 -12.93
N THR A 239 -14.70 3.32 -13.25
CA THR A 239 -15.17 3.10 -14.62
C THR A 239 -15.80 4.37 -15.21
N ARG A 240 -16.59 5.10 -14.41
CA ARG A 240 -17.17 6.39 -14.82
C ARG A 240 -16.10 7.44 -15.08
N LEU A 241 -15.11 7.56 -14.19
CA LEU A 241 -14.00 8.51 -14.37
C LEU A 241 -13.17 8.19 -15.60
N TRP A 242 -12.85 6.91 -15.84
CA TRP A 242 -12.17 6.49 -17.06
C TRP A 242 -12.95 6.90 -18.32
N SER A 243 -14.26 6.65 -18.34
CA SER A 243 -15.12 7.00 -19.49
C SER A 243 -15.14 8.51 -19.79
N GLN A 244 -14.95 9.36 -18.77
CA GLN A 244 -14.86 10.82 -18.95
C GLN A 244 -13.50 11.25 -19.51
N ILE A 245 -12.42 10.55 -19.16
CA ILE A 245 -11.05 10.85 -19.61
C ILE A 245 -10.75 10.23 -20.97
N GLU A 246 -11.36 9.08 -21.29
CA GLU A 246 -11.11 8.29 -22.49
C GLU A 246 -11.13 9.12 -23.79
N PRO A 247 -12.11 10.02 -24.05
CA PRO A 247 -12.09 10.82 -25.27
C PRO A 247 -10.83 11.67 -25.41
N LEU A 248 -10.34 12.28 -24.33
CA LEU A 248 -9.10 13.06 -24.33
C LEU A 248 -7.88 12.15 -24.51
N TYR A 249 -7.83 11.03 -23.77
CA TYR A 249 -6.75 10.05 -23.90
C TYR A 249 -6.61 9.54 -25.33
N LEU A 250 -7.73 9.21 -26.00
CA LEU A 250 -7.72 8.72 -27.38
C LEU A 250 -7.20 9.78 -28.37
N GLN A 251 -7.49 11.07 -28.16
CA GLN A 251 -6.92 12.16 -28.98
C GLN A 251 -5.41 12.27 -28.76
N ILE A 252 -4.95 12.26 -27.51
CA ILE A 252 -3.52 12.30 -27.16
C ILE A 252 -2.81 11.08 -27.73
N HIS A 253 -3.34 9.88 -27.53
CA HIS A 253 -2.81 8.63 -28.06
C HIS A 253 -2.71 8.67 -29.59
N ALA A 254 -3.76 9.09 -30.29
CA ALA A 254 -3.75 9.17 -31.75
C ALA A 254 -2.72 10.19 -32.28
N TYR A 255 -2.60 11.34 -31.61
CA TYR A 255 -1.62 12.38 -31.93
C TYR A 255 -0.18 11.89 -31.70
N VAL A 256 0.11 11.31 -30.54
CA VAL A 256 1.42 10.75 -30.19
C VAL A 256 1.79 9.61 -31.13
N ARG A 257 0.85 8.69 -31.42
CA ARG A 257 1.06 7.62 -32.41
C ARG A 257 1.44 8.15 -33.78
N ARG A 258 0.80 9.24 -34.24
CA ARG A 258 1.16 9.90 -35.49
C ARG A 258 2.58 10.47 -35.42
N LYS A 259 2.93 11.19 -34.36
CA LYS A 259 4.26 11.78 -34.17
C LYS A 259 5.38 10.74 -34.11
N LEU A 260 5.16 9.65 -33.38
CA LEU A 260 6.08 8.52 -33.35
C LEU A 260 6.23 7.88 -34.73
N ARG A 261 5.14 7.75 -35.50
CA ARG A 261 5.22 7.24 -36.89
C ARG A 261 5.99 8.19 -37.82
N GLU A 262 5.84 9.50 -37.66
CA GLU A 262 6.63 10.50 -38.40
C GLU A 262 8.13 10.36 -38.07
N ALA A 263 8.49 10.06 -36.82
CA ALA A 263 9.87 9.90 -36.37
C ALA A 263 10.50 8.54 -36.73
N TYR A 264 9.76 7.44 -36.53
CA TYR A 264 10.27 6.07 -36.64
C TYR A 264 9.86 5.34 -37.94
N GLY A 265 8.92 5.90 -38.70
CA GLY A 265 8.39 5.28 -39.92
C GLY A 265 7.24 4.30 -39.70
N GLU A 266 6.52 4.02 -40.77
CA GLU A 266 5.28 3.22 -40.77
C GLU A 266 5.50 1.73 -40.49
N SER A 267 6.70 1.20 -40.78
CA SER A 267 7.06 -0.18 -40.47
C SER A 267 7.22 -0.45 -38.96
N ILE A 268 7.51 0.58 -38.17
CA ILE A 268 7.66 0.48 -36.71
C ILE A 268 6.36 0.88 -36.00
N VAL A 269 5.74 1.99 -36.41
CA VAL A 269 4.52 2.50 -35.78
C VAL A 269 3.38 2.50 -36.77
N SER A 270 2.41 1.60 -36.56
CA SER A 270 1.22 1.50 -37.41
C SER A 270 0.37 2.77 -37.39
N GLN A 271 -0.30 3.06 -38.52
CA GLN A 271 -1.28 4.14 -38.58
C GLN A 271 -2.49 3.92 -37.67
N ARG A 272 -2.95 2.67 -37.56
CA ARG A 272 -4.22 2.30 -36.90
C ARG A 272 -4.04 1.35 -35.71
N GLY A 273 -2.89 0.70 -35.58
CA GLY A 273 -2.58 -0.20 -34.47
C GLY A 273 -2.18 0.50 -33.17
N PRO A 274 -1.89 -0.26 -32.09
CA PRO A 274 -1.38 0.29 -30.84
C PRO A 274 0.04 0.85 -31.01
N ILE A 275 0.46 1.70 -30.06
CA ILE A 275 1.84 2.19 -29.97
C ILE A 275 2.72 1.07 -29.40
N PRO A 276 3.91 0.78 -29.97
CA PRO A 276 4.88 -0.10 -29.34
C PRO A 276 5.33 0.41 -27.96
N ALA A 277 5.19 -0.40 -26.91
CA ALA A 277 5.36 -0.01 -25.51
C ALA A 277 6.81 0.34 -25.08
N HIS A 278 7.79 0.24 -25.97
CA HIS A 278 9.19 0.63 -25.70
C HIS A 278 9.51 2.04 -26.23
N LEU A 279 8.58 2.72 -26.90
CA LEU A 279 8.83 4.00 -27.58
C LEU A 279 8.30 5.23 -26.82
N LEU A 280 7.86 5.07 -25.57
CA LEU A 280 7.17 6.12 -24.82
C LEU A 280 8.04 6.77 -23.73
N GLY A 281 9.35 6.55 -23.77
CA GLY A 281 10.30 7.24 -22.89
C GLY A 281 10.31 6.77 -21.44
N ASN A 282 9.63 5.68 -21.12
CA ASN A 282 9.51 5.10 -19.79
C ASN A 282 9.41 3.57 -19.86
N MET A 283 9.98 2.85 -18.89
CA MET A 283 10.07 1.38 -18.88
C MET A 283 8.70 0.67 -18.96
N TRP A 284 7.67 1.31 -18.42
CA TRP A 284 6.31 0.80 -18.35
C TRP A 284 5.33 1.60 -19.21
N SER A 285 5.80 2.62 -19.94
CA SER A 285 4.94 3.54 -20.68
C SER A 285 3.85 4.22 -19.83
N GLN A 286 4.09 4.36 -18.52
CA GLN A 286 3.11 4.95 -17.59
C GLN A 286 3.05 6.48 -17.67
N THR A 287 4.14 7.11 -18.14
CA THR A 287 4.26 8.54 -18.43
C THR A 287 5.02 8.76 -19.73
N TRP A 288 4.64 9.78 -20.52
CA TRP A 288 5.16 10.02 -21.87
C TRP A 288 5.88 11.37 -22.01
N ASN A 289 6.20 12.05 -20.91
CA ASN A 289 6.89 13.35 -20.90
C ASN A 289 8.29 13.27 -21.55
N ASN A 290 8.95 12.12 -21.45
CA ASN A 290 10.31 11.93 -21.96
C ASN A 290 10.44 11.86 -23.49
N ILE A 291 9.32 11.84 -24.22
CA ILE A 291 9.27 11.94 -25.69
C ILE A 291 8.69 13.28 -26.16
N LEU A 292 8.77 14.31 -25.32
CA LEU A 292 8.25 15.64 -25.65
C LEU A 292 8.93 16.22 -26.89
N ASP A 293 10.22 15.96 -27.10
CA ASP A 293 10.97 16.31 -28.31
C ASP A 293 10.34 15.75 -29.61
N ILE A 294 9.75 14.55 -29.56
CA ILE A 294 9.04 13.96 -30.71
C ILE A 294 7.62 14.52 -30.85
N SER A 295 6.94 14.69 -29.72
CA SER A 295 5.51 14.99 -29.66
C SER A 295 5.17 16.48 -29.58
N MET A 296 6.18 17.37 -29.52
CA MET A 296 5.97 18.80 -29.31
C MET A 296 5.03 19.41 -30.36
N PRO A 297 3.91 20.05 -29.96
CA PRO A 297 2.99 20.68 -30.90
C PRO A 297 3.60 21.87 -31.66
N TYR A 298 4.48 22.61 -31.00
CA TYR A 298 5.15 23.82 -31.51
C TYR A 298 6.67 23.68 -31.33
N PRO A 299 7.37 22.95 -32.21
CA PRO A 299 8.80 22.62 -32.05
C PRO A 299 9.74 23.83 -31.99
N GLU A 300 9.29 24.99 -32.47
CA GLU A 300 10.01 26.26 -32.41
C GLU A 300 10.00 26.89 -31.01
N LYS A 301 9.25 26.33 -30.06
CA LYS A 301 9.21 26.77 -28.67
C LYS A 301 10.01 25.80 -27.81
N GLU A 302 10.90 26.34 -26.99
CA GLU A 302 11.61 25.53 -26.01
C GLU A 302 10.65 25.09 -24.90
N ALA A 303 10.63 23.78 -24.62
CA ALA A 303 10.02 23.27 -23.40
C ALA A 303 10.92 23.62 -22.21
N VAL A 304 10.30 23.87 -21.06
CA VAL A 304 11.04 24.12 -19.83
C VAL A 304 11.62 22.79 -19.33
N ASP A 305 12.94 22.65 -19.42
CA ASP A 305 13.72 21.64 -18.70
C ASP A 305 14.74 22.37 -17.82
N VAL A 306 14.59 22.23 -16.51
CA VAL A 306 15.50 22.88 -15.54
C VAL A 306 16.78 22.08 -15.31
N THR A 307 16.89 20.85 -15.83
CA THR A 307 18.03 19.95 -15.62
C THR A 307 19.38 20.60 -15.95
N PRO A 308 19.58 21.23 -17.13
CA PRO A 308 20.87 21.85 -17.45
C PRO A 308 21.24 22.99 -16.49
N GLN A 309 20.24 23.74 -16.01
CA GLN A 309 20.45 24.83 -15.06
C GLN A 309 20.76 24.32 -13.67
N MET A 310 20.10 23.24 -13.23
CA MET A 310 20.40 22.58 -11.95
C MET A 310 21.86 22.12 -11.92
N VAL A 311 22.33 21.43 -12.97
CA VAL A 311 23.72 21.00 -13.09
C VAL A 311 24.68 22.20 -13.10
N LYS A 312 24.40 23.22 -13.92
CA LYS A 312 25.22 24.44 -14.01
C LYS A 312 25.33 25.19 -12.68
N GLN A 313 24.26 25.18 -11.87
CA GLN A 313 24.21 25.83 -10.56
C GLN A 313 24.71 24.93 -9.42
N GLY A 314 25.26 23.75 -9.73
CA GLY A 314 25.82 22.84 -8.73
C GLY A 314 24.76 22.29 -7.76
N TYR A 315 23.58 21.93 -8.27
CA TYR A 315 22.58 21.25 -7.45
C TYR A 315 23.09 19.88 -6.98
N THR A 316 22.76 19.56 -5.73
CA THR A 316 22.96 18.25 -5.10
C THR A 316 21.60 17.67 -4.74
N PRO A 317 21.47 16.36 -4.48
CA PRO A 317 20.22 15.79 -4.01
C PRO A 317 19.71 16.47 -2.75
N LEU A 318 20.60 16.71 -1.77
CA LEU A 318 20.26 17.48 -0.56
C LEU A 318 19.67 18.85 -0.89
N LYS A 319 20.22 19.58 -1.86
CA LYS A 319 19.69 20.89 -2.27
C LYS A 319 18.29 20.77 -2.90
N MET A 320 18.00 19.70 -3.63
CA MET A 320 16.67 19.44 -4.19
C MET A 320 15.64 19.21 -3.09
N PHE A 321 15.97 18.43 -2.07
CA PHE A 321 15.09 18.21 -0.92
C PHE A 321 14.95 19.46 -0.04
N LYS A 322 16.00 20.27 0.11
CA LYS A 322 15.93 21.56 0.80
C LYS A 322 15.04 22.55 0.06
N LEU A 323 15.09 22.57 -1.26
CA LEU A 323 14.16 23.36 -2.08
C LEU A 323 12.70 22.90 -1.88
N ALA A 324 12.46 21.59 -1.78
CA ALA A 324 11.14 21.06 -1.45
C ALA A 324 10.69 21.47 -0.04
N GLU A 325 11.57 21.43 0.97
CA GLU A 325 11.28 21.94 2.32
C GLU A 325 10.91 23.43 2.32
N GLU A 326 11.64 24.26 1.56
CA GLU A 326 11.34 25.68 1.38
C GLU A 326 9.94 25.89 0.79
N PHE A 327 9.53 25.07 -0.20
CA PHE A 327 8.18 25.10 -0.74
C PHE A 327 7.13 24.84 0.35
N PHE A 328 7.23 23.74 1.11
CA PHE A 328 6.24 23.41 2.14
C PHE A 328 6.21 24.43 3.28
N THR A 329 7.37 24.89 3.74
CA THR A 329 7.44 25.93 4.80
C THR A 329 6.92 27.28 4.33
N SER A 330 7.04 27.62 3.04
CA SER A 330 6.41 28.82 2.46
C SER A 330 4.87 28.79 2.52
N LEU A 331 4.29 27.59 2.58
CA LEU A 331 2.85 27.36 2.78
C LEU A 331 2.46 27.27 4.26
N ASN A 332 3.38 27.61 5.17
CA ASN A 332 3.20 27.51 6.61
C ASN A 332 3.00 26.07 7.12
N LEU A 333 3.58 25.08 6.42
CA LEU A 333 3.68 23.70 6.89
C LEU A 333 4.98 23.48 7.69
N SER A 334 5.12 22.31 8.31
CA SER A 334 6.22 22.01 9.22
C SER A 334 7.56 21.84 8.46
N ALA A 335 8.65 22.34 9.03
CA ALA A 335 10.00 21.97 8.56
C ALA A 335 10.28 20.49 8.86
N MET A 336 11.22 19.88 8.13
CA MET A 336 11.64 18.50 8.39
C MET A 336 12.44 18.43 9.70
N PRO A 337 12.22 17.41 10.54
CA PRO A 337 13.03 17.20 11.76
C PRO A 337 14.51 16.96 11.43
N ASP A 338 15.41 17.26 12.38
CA ASP A 338 16.86 17.03 12.17
C ASP A 338 17.18 15.57 11.82
N MET A 339 16.53 14.61 12.51
CA MET A 339 16.72 13.18 12.25
C MET A 339 16.37 12.77 10.81
N PHE A 340 15.44 13.47 10.15
CA PHE A 340 15.12 13.22 8.75
C PHE A 340 16.35 13.44 7.86
N TRP A 341 17.08 14.55 8.08
CA TRP A 341 18.28 14.87 7.30
C TRP A 341 19.45 13.95 7.65
N GLU A 342 19.56 13.53 8.91
CA GLU A 342 20.62 12.64 9.37
C GLU A 342 20.47 11.20 8.89
N ARG A 343 19.23 10.70 8.76
CA ARG A 343 18.94 9.27 8.55
C ARG A 343 18.39 8.92 7.17
N SER A 344 17.95 9.89 6.37
CA SER A 344 17.46 9.64 5.02
C SER A 344 18.59 9.28 4.05
N ILE A 345 18.26 8.48 3.05
CA ILE A 345 19.14 8.17 1.92
C ILE A 345 18.61 8.95 0.73
N LEU A 346 19.18 10.14 0.53
CA LEU A 346 18.80 11.05 -0.56
C LEU A 346 19.64 10.83 -1.83
N GLU A 347 20.65 9.98 -1.77
CA GLU A 347 21.49 9.61 -2.91
C GLU A 347 21.98 8.17 -2.76
N LYS A 348 22.26 7.50 -3.89
CA LYS A 348 22.72 6.11 -3.89
C LYS A 348 24.12 6.00 -3.26
N PRO A 349 24.29 5.31 -2.11
CA PRO A 349 25.61 5.08 -1.54
C PRO A 349 26.47 4.18 -2.43
N GLU A 350 27.78 4.44 -2.48
CA GLU A 350 28.72 3.61 -3.23
C GLU A 350 28.86 2.21 -2.62
N GLY A 351 28.93 1.19 -3.48
CA GLY A 351 29.21 -0.20 -3.08
C GLY A 351 28.09 -0.91 -2.30
N ARG A 352 26.89 -0.32 -2.23
CA ARG A 352 25.74 -0.88 -1.51
C ARG A 352 24.57 -1.14 -2.45
N GLU A 353 24.05 -2.35 -2.44
CA GLU A 353 22.80 -2.69 -3.12
C GLU A 353 21.62 -2.32 -2.20
N LEU A 354 20.68 -1.53 -2.71
CA LEU A 354 19.47 -1.08 -2.01
C LEU A 354 18.30 -0.99 -2.98
N VAL A 355 17.09 -0.93 -2.45
CA VAL A 355 15.90 -0.64 -3.26
C VAL A 355 15.97 0.82 -3.67
N CYS A 356 16.25 1.13 -4.94
CA CYS A 356 16.43 2.51 -5.38
C CYS A 356 15.12 3.30 -5.55
N HIS A 357 14.02 2.60 -5.82
CA HIS A 357 12.70 3.21 -6.00
C HIS A 357 12.37 4.15 -4.83
N ALA A 358 11.95 5.37 -5.16
CA ALA A 358 11.62 6.41 -4.18
C ALA A 358 10.55 5.92 -3.20
N SER A 359 10.71 6.27 -1.92
CA SER A 359 9.76 5.91 -0.87
C SER A 359 9.99 6.78 0.36
N ALA A 360 8.89 7.13 1.04
CA ALA A 360 8.86 7.80 2.33
C ALA A 360 8.46 6.80 3.43
N TRP A 361 9.07 6.95 4.61
CA TRP A 361 8.97 6.00 5.71
C TRP A 361 8.59 6.70 7.01
N ASP A 362 7.52 6.22 7.64
CA ASP A 362 7.15 6.53 9.02
C ASP A 362 7.62 5.38 9.92
N PHE A 363 8.36 5.72 10.99
CA PHE A 363 8.81 4.75 11.99
C PHE A 363 7.86 4.66 13.20
N TYR A 364 6.71 5.33 13.12
CA TYR A 364 5.58 5.25 14.04
C TYR A 364 5.86 5.69 15.49
N ASP A 365 7.05 6.22 15.77
CA ASP A 365 7.45 6.78 17.07
C ASP A 365 7.14 8.29 17.21
N GLY A 366 6.59 8.90 16.14
CA GLY A 366 6.25 10.32 16.06
C GLY A 366 7.44 11.26 15.94
N LYS A 367 8.65 10.74 15.66
CA LYS A 367 9.89 11.51 15.64
C LYS A 367 10.74 11.19 14.41
N ASP A 368 10.87 9.92 14.05
CA ASP A 368 11.74 9.44 12.98
C ASP A 368 10.93 9.23 11.68
N PHE A 369 11.28 10.02 10.67
CA PHE A 369 10.68 9.99 9.34
C PHE A 369 11.83 10.07 8.34
N ARG A 370 11.78 9.28 7.27
CA ARG A 370 12.91 9.17 6.33
C ARG A 370 12.44 9.04 4.89
N ILE A 371 13.30 9.48 3.97
CA ILE A 371 13.17 9.18 2.54
C ILE A 371 14.32 8.28 2.10
N LYS A 372 14.02 7.34 1.21
CA LYS A 372 15.01 6.52 0.51
C LYS A 372 14.78 6.66 -1.00
N GLN A 373 15.64 7.42 -1.66
CA GLN A 373 15.60 7.67 -3.11
C GLN A 373 17.03 7.74 -3.68
N CYS A 374 17.28 7.06 -4.81
CA CYS A 374 18.54 7.16 -5.55
C CYS A 374 18.57 8.42 -6.45
N THR A 375 18.44 9.60 -5.85
CA THR A 375 18.17 10.85 -6.56
C THR A 375 19.26 11.27 -7.55
N ARG A 376 18.85 11.72 -8.72
CA ARG A 376 19.69 12.31 -9.77
C ARG A 376 19.37 13.79 -9.95
N ILE A 377 20.36 14.54 -10.46
CA ILE A 377 20.20 15.97 -10.70
C ILE A 377 19.47 16.18 -12.02
N ASN A 378 18.15 16.04 -12.01
CA ASN A 378 17.26 16.30 -13.13
C ASN A 378 15.89 16.80 -12.63
N MET A 379 15.06 17.27 -13.57
CA MET A 379 13.73 17.82 -13.27
C MET A 379 12.72 16.78 -12.76
N ASP A 380 12.74 15.54 -13.26
CA ASP A 380 11.81 14.48 -12.86
C ASP A 380 12.06 14.05 -11.40
N ASP A 381 13.32 13.89 -11.03
CA ASP A 381 13.75 13.59 -9.66
C ASP A 381 13.49 14.77 -8.71
N LEU A 382 13.48 16.02 -9.21
CA LEU A 382 13.06 17.19 -8.42
C LEU A 382 11.58 17.13 -8.10
N PHE A 383 10.73 16.74 -9.06
CA PHE A 383 9.31 16.51 -8.79
C PHE A 383 9.10 15.32 -7.86
N THR A 384 9.87 14.25 -8.03
CA THR A 384 9.84 13.09 -7.13
C THR A 384 10.23 13.49 -5.71
N ALA A 385 11.25 14.32 -5.53
CA ALA A 385 11.62 14.84 -4.21
C ALA A 385 10.47 15.62 -3.54
N HIS A 386 9.69 16.41 -4.30
CA HIS A 386 8.49 17.07 -3.78
C HIS A 386 7.36 16.09 -3.44
N HIS A 387 7.18 15.05 -4.27
CA HIS A 387 6.21 13.99 -4.02
C HIS A 387 6.51 13.27 -2.70
N GLU A 388 7.75 12.80 -2.51
CA GLU A 388 8.16 12.08 -1.31
C GLU A 388 8.12 12.97 -0.06
N MET A 389 8.51 14.25 -0.18
CA MET A 389 8.37 15.22 0.91
C MET A 389 6.90 15.49 1.28
N GLY A 390 5.98 15.35 0.32
CA GLY A 390 4.54 15.39 0.57
C GLY A 390 4.07 14.28 1.51
N HIS A 391 4.59 13.05 1.34
CA HIS A 391 4.33 11.95 2.27
C HIS A 391 4.86 12.27 3.67
N ILE A 392 6.08 12.77 3.79
CA ILE A 392 6.65 13.14 5.10
C ILE A 392 5.81 14.24 5.78
N GLN A 393 5.32 15.24 5.01
CA GLN A 393 4.40 16.23 5.56
C GLN A 393 3.13 15.57 6.12
N TYR A 394 2.54 14.62 5.39
CA TYR A 394 1.38 13.88 5.86
C TYR A 394 1.68 13.15 7.17
N PHE A 395 2.85 12.50 7.27
CA PHE A 395 3.29 11.82 8.48
C PHE A 395 3.42 12.76 9.67
N LEU A 396 4.01 13.95 9.45
CA LEU A 396 4.15 14.98 10.47
C LEU A 396 2.80 15.50 10.96
N GLN A 397 1.79 15.60 10.09
CA GLN A 397 0.47 16.11 10.45
C GLN A 397 -0.33 15.10 11.30
N TYR A 398 -0.33 13.81 10.96
CA TYR A 398 -1.11 12.82 11.69
C TYR A 398 -0.38 12.18 12.88
N LYS A 399 0.89 12.54 13.16
CA LYS A 399 1.74 11.79 14.12
C LYS A 399 1.17 11.62 15.53
N HIS A 400 0.20 12.47 15.90
CA HIS A 400 -0.51 12.46 17.19
C HIS A 400 -1.81 11.65 17.18
N GLN A 401 -2.21 11.13 16.01
CA GLN A 401 -3.34 10.22 15.88
C GLN A 401 -2.97 8.83 16.43
N PRO A 402 -3.96 8.05 16.88
CA PRO A 402 -3.77 6.63 17.17
C PRO A 402 -3.17 5.90 15.96
N ILE A 403 -2.40 4.84 16.20
CA ILE A 403 -1.75 4.00 15.19
C ILE A 403 -2.72 3.52 14.12
N ALA A 404 -3.98 3.25 14.48
CA ALA A 404 -5.03 2.85 13.57
C ALA A 404 -5.40 3.92 12.52
N TYR A 405 -5.02 5.19 12.75
CA TYR A 405 -5.32 6.31 11.87
C TYR A 405 -4.06 7.01 11.33
N LYS A 406 -2.88 6.43 11.51
CA LYS A 406 -1.62 6.94 10.92
C LYS A 406 -1.49 6.53 9.45
N GLU A 407 -2.44 7.01 8.66
CA GLU A 407 -2.61 6.77 7.22
C GLU A 407 -3.32 7.99 6.58
N GLY A 408 -3.37 8.02 5.25
CA GLY A 408 -4.22 8.96 4.52
C GLY A 408 -5.70 8.71 4.78
N ALA A 409 -6.55 9.68 4.48
CA ALA A 409 -8.01 9.45 4.48
C ALA A 409 -8.42 8.32 3.51
N ASN A 410 -7.61 8.12 2.47
CA ASN A 410 -7.52 6.94 1.60
C ASN A 410 -6.09 6.88 1.01
N PRO A 411 -5.68 5.75 0.41
CA PRO A 411 -4.35 5.57 -0.18
C PRO A 411 -4.04 6.49 -1.37
#